data_AF-A0A0M2R641-F1
#
_entry.id   AF-A0A0M2R641-F1
#
_cell.length_a   1.000
_cell.length_b   1.000
_cell.length_c   1.000
_cell.angle_alpha   90.00
_cell.angle_beta   90.00
_cell.angle_gamma   90.00
#
_symmetry.space_group_name_H-M   'P 1'
#
loop_
_entity.id
_entity.type
_entity.pdbx_description
1 polymer ?
#
loop_
_entity_poly.entity_id
_entity_poly.type
_entity_poly.pdbx_seq_one_letter_code
_entity_poly.pdbx_strand_id
1 'polypeptide(L)'
;MEKYTFFLEWDGGTYISQRLSVSLDAAISDWSEDIDMITIGAHEDSKSKFILDLKDETPVAVDEVTSVWCMCVSIEDKLAIIHIIK
;
A
#
# COMPACT_ATOMS: atom_id res chain seq x y z
N MET A 1 16.51 10.23 3.33
CA MET A 1 15.31 9.97 2.50
C MET A 1 15.64 8.77 1.66
N GLU A 2 14.76 7.79 1.66
CA GLU A 2 14.92 6.54 0.94
C GLU A 2 13.78 6.39 -0.08
N LYS A 3 13.99 5.53 -1.08
CA LYS A 3 13.00 5.27 -2.12
C LYS A 3 12.25 3.99 -1.78
N TYR A 4 10.97 4.10 -1.51
CA TYR A 4 10.09 2.95 -1.26
C TYR A 4 9.35 2.59 -2.56
N THR A 5 9.29 1.32 -2.88
CA THR A 5 8.51 0.75 -3.98
C THR A 5 7.34 -0.03 -3.41
N PHE A 6 6.14 0.30 -3.86
CA PHE A 6 4.89 -0.34 -3.46
C PHE A 6 4.41 -1.23 -4.60
N PHE A 7 4.10 -2.48 -4.28
CA PHE A 7 3.38 -3.39 -5.15
C PHE A 7 2.02 -3.63 -4.50
N LEU A 8 0.96 -3.15 -5.14
CA LEU A 8 -0.41 -3.49 -4.78
C LEU A 8 -0.87 -4.64 -5.66
N GLU A 9 -1.22 -5.76 -5.05
CA GLU A 9 -1.92 -6.86 -5.69
C GLU A 9 -3.39 -6.82 -5.30
N TRP A 10 -4.26 -6.60 -6.28
CA TRP A 10 -5.70 -6.51 -6.06
C TRP A 10 -6.48 -6.83 -7.35
N ASP A 11 -7.58 -7.57 -7.20
CA ASP A 11 -8.52 -7.94 -8.27
C ASP A 11 -7.89 -8.48 -9.57
N GLY A 12 -6.81 -9.27 -9.43
CA GLY A 12 -6.09 -9.85 -10.56
C GLY A 12 -5.09 -8.91 -11.25
N GLY A 13 -4.92 -7.69 -10.76
CA GLY A 13 -3.91 -6.73 -11.19
C GLY A 13 -2.73 -6.61 -10.23
N THR A 14 -1.60 -6.16 -10.77
CA THR A 14 -0.42 -5.74 -9.99
C THR A 14 -0.10 -4.30 -10.36
N TYR A 15 -0.11 -3.40 -9.38
CA TYR A 15 0.10 -1.98 -9.55
C TYR A 15 1.36 -1.56 -8.80
N ILE A 16 2.26 -0.87 -9.50
CA ILE A 16 3.59 -0.53 -8.97
C ILE A 16 3.73 0.98 -8.94
N SER A 17 4.10 1.52 -7.79
CA SER A 17 4.45 2.94 -7.66
C SER A 17 5.57 3.14 -6.66
N GLN A 18 6.18 4.32 -6.67
CA GLN A 18 7.36 4.62 -5.87
C GLN A 18 7.20 5.95 -5.15
N ARG A 19 7.72 6.04 -3.93
CA ARG A 19 7.70 7.26 -3.11
C ARG A 19 9.07 7.49 -2.47
N LEU A 20 9.55 8.73 -2.52
CA LEU A 20 10.68 9.16 -1.71
C LEU A 20 10.15 9.63 -0.37
N SER A 21 10.61 9.01 0.72
CA SER A 21 10.15 9.41 2.05
C SER A 21 11.24 9.26 3.11
N VAL A 22 11.00 9.79 4.29
CA VAL A 22 11.95 9.81 5.41
C VAL A 22 11.90 8.55 6.27
N SER A 23 10.77 7.83 6.24
CA SER A 23 10.53 6.58 6.98
C SER A 23 9.52 5.70 6.25
N LEU A 24 9.38 4.45 6.69
CA LEU A 24 8.37 3.52 6.18
C LEU A 24 6.95 4.06 6.41
N ASP A 25 6.66 4.52 7.64
CA ASP A 25 5.34 5.04 7.99
C ASP A 25 4.96 6.27 7.16
N ALA A 26 5.92 7.18 6.95
CA ALA A 26 5.70 8.34 6.10
C ALA A 26 5.48 7.92 4.63
N ALA A 27 6.24 6.93 4.13
CA ALA A 27 6.03 6.40 2.79
C ALA A 27 4.64 5.78 2.61
N ILE A 28 4.15 5.01 3.59
CA ILE A 28 2.81 4.40 3.56
C ILE A 28 1.74 5.48 3.57
N SER A 29 1.85 6.47 4.46
CA SER A 29 0.91 7.59 4.56
C SER A 29 0.82 8.33 3.22
N ASP A 30 1.95 8.79 2.69
CA ASP A 30 2.02 9.54 1.43
C ASP A 30 1.49 8.71 0.25
N TRP A 31 1.86 7.42 0.18
CA TRP A 31 1.40 6.52 -0.87
C TRP A 31 -0.11 6.30 -0.84
N SER A 32 -0.68 6.14 0.36
CA SER A 32 -2.12 5.88 0.55
C SER A 32 -2.98 7.08 0.16
N GLU A 33 -2.48 8.30 0.35
CA GLU A 33 -3.18 9.53 -0.05
C GLU A 33 -3.14 9.74 -1.57
N ASP A 34 -2.05 9.33 -2.22
CA ASP A 34 -1.85 9.52 -3.65
C ASP A 34 -2.41 8.39 -4.53
N ILE A 35 -2.82 7.26 -3.95
CA ILE A 35 -3.34 6.15 -4.74
C ILE A 35 -4.58 6.60 -5.54
N ASP A 36 -4.59 6.25 -6.82
CA ASP A 36 -5.70 6.51 -7.73
C ASP A 36 -6.57 5.25 -7.82
N MET A 37 -7.72 5.29 -7.13
CA MET A 37 -8.64 4.16 -7.06
C MET A 37 -9.19 3.79 -8.43
N ILE A 38 -9.47 4.78 -9.28
CA ILE A 38 -10.02 4.57 -10.62
C ILE A 38 -9.00 3.83 -11.49
N THR A 39 -7.73 4.22 -11.42
CA THR A 39 -6.65 3.57 -12.20
C THR A 39 -6.47 2.10 -11.81
N ILE A 40 -6.65 1.75 -10.53
CA ILE A 40 -6.58 0.36 -10.08
C ILE A 40 -7.89 -0.41 -10.30
N GLY A 41 -8.94 0.22 -10.80
CA GLY A 41 -10.23 -0.41 -11.09
C GLY A 41 -11.23 -0.42 -9.94
N ALA A 42 -10.96 0.30 -8.85
CA ALA A 42 -11.87 0.51 -7.73
C ALA A 42 -12.72 1.77 -7.91
N HIS A 43 -13.81 1.87 -7.16
CA HIS A 43 -14.60 3.07 -6.99
C HIS A 43 -13.86 4.11 -6.14
N GLU A 44 -13.90 5.38 -6.55
CA GLU A 44 -13.27 6.48 -5.81
C GLU A 44 -13.78 6.61 -4.38
N ASP A 45 -15.06 6.29 -4.15
CA ASP A 45 -15.69 6.32 -2.82
C ASP A 45 -15.05 5.32 -1.83
N SER A 46 -14.37 4.29 -2.33
CA SER A 46 -13.64 3.31 -1.52
C SER A 46 -12.37 3.90 -0.88
N LYS A 47 -11.87 5.05 -1.37
CA LYS A 47 -10.59 5.64 -0.94
C LYS A 47 -10.53 5.98 0.54
N SER A 48 -11.57 6.63 1.07
CA SER A 48 -11.59 7.06 2.48
C SER A 48 -11.56 5.84 3.43
N LYS A 49 -12.30 4.79 3.09
CA LYS A 49 -12.31 3.55 3.87
C LYS A 49 -10.97 2.83 3.77
N PHE A 50 -10.40 2.71 2.57
CA PHE A 50 -9.08 2.12 2.37
C PHE A 50 -8.00 2.81 3.23
N ILE A 51 -7.96 4.15 3.23
CA ILE A 51 -6.98 4.91 4.03
C ILE A 51 -7.18 4.66 5.53
N LEU A 52 -8.43 4.56 5.99
CA LEU A 52 -8.73 4.27 7.40
C LEU A 52 -8.28 2.85 7.77
N ASP A 53 -8.69 1.85 6.97
CA ASP A 53 -8.35 0.45 7.21
C ASP A 53 -6.82 0.26 7.16
N LEU A 54 -6.11 0.94 6.25
CA LEU A 54 -4.65 0.88 6.17
C LEU A 54 -3.94 1.50 7.37
N LYS A 55 -4.53 2.51 8.04
CA LYS A 55 -3.95 3.12 9.25
C LYS A 55 -4.01 2.21 10.47
N ASP A 56 -4.99 1.31 10.49
CA ASP A 56 -5.14 0.32 11.56
C ASP A 56 -4.23 -0.90 11.33
N GLU A 57 -3.69 -1.05 10.12
CA GLU A 57 -2.74 -2.10 9.76
C GLU A 57 -1.29 -1.71 10.06
N THR A 58 -0.51 -2.67 10.54
CA THR A 58 0.92 -2.49 10.81
C THR A 58 1.75 -3.25 9.77
N PRO A 59 2.73 -2.62 9.10
CA PRO A 59 3.59 -3.31 8.16
C PRO A 59 4.39 -4.42 8.85
N VAL A 60 4.21 -5.66 8.38
CA VAL A 60 4.91 -6.83 8.89
C VAL A 60 6.18 -7.03 8.07
N ALA A 61 7.34 -7.08 8.74
CA ALA A 61 8.60 -7.39 8.09
C ALA A 61 8.59 -8.84 7.56
N VAL A 62 9.08 -9.04 6.34
CA VAL A 62 9.25 -10.38 5.78
C VAL A 62 10.46 -11.04 6.42
N ASP A 63 10.30 -12.28 6.88
CA ASP A 63 11.35 -13.03 7.56
C ASP A 63 12.64 -13.08 6.73
N GLU A 64 13.77 -12.94 7.42
CA GLU A 64 15.12 -13.00 6.85
C GLU A 64 15.46 -11.88 5.84
N VAL A 65 14.57 -10.88 5.64
CA VAL A 65 14.80 -9.72 4.76
C VAL A 65 14.63 -8.39 5.49
N THR A 66 15.64 -7.51 5.42
CA THR A 66 15.69 -6.26 6.24
C THR A 66 15.01 -5.05 5.62
N SER A 67 14.50 -5.17 4.38
CA SER A 67 14.00 -4.04 3.58
C SER A 67 12.68 -4.35 2.87
N VAL A 68 11.96 -5.38 3.31
CA VAL A 68 10.70 -5.79 2.71
C VAL A 68 9.64 -5.94 3.80
N TRP A 69 8.48 -5.32 3.56
CA TRP A 69 7.32 -5.40 4.43
C TRP A 69 6.09 -5.79 3.63
N CYS A 70 5.10 -6.34 4.33
CA CYS A 70 3.80 -6.68 3.79
C CYS A 70 2.69 -6.06 4.64
N MET A 71 1.63 -5.59 3.99
CA MET A 71 0.37 -5.19 4.60
C MET A 71 -0.78 -5.82 3.84
N CYS A 72 -1.89 -6.07 4.52
CA CYS A 72 -3.10 -6.60 3.92
C CYS A 72 -4.26 -5.68 4.30
N VAL A 73 -5.09 -5.31 3.34
CA VAL A 73 -6.28 -4.48 3.55
C VAL A 73 -7.40 -4.96 2.65
N SER A 74 -8.63 -4.49 2.87
CA SER A 74 -9.74 -4.76 1.97
C SER A 74 -10.04 -3.54 1.10
N ILE A 75 -10.18 -3.74 -0.20
CA ILE A 75 -10.77 -2.76 -1.12
C ILE A 75 -12.01 -3.42 -1.71
N GLU A 76 -13.19 -2.83 -1.48
CA GLU A 76 -14.48 -3.36 -1.95
C GLU A 76 -14.72 -4.83 -1.57
N ASP A 77 -14.45 -5.15 -0.30
CA ASP A 77 -14.59 -6.48 0.28
C ASP A 77 -13.72 -7.57 -0.37
N LYS A 78 -12.75 -7.17 -1.20
CA LYS A 78 -11.72 -8.04 -1.77
C LYS A 78 -10.37 -7.78 -1.10
N LEU A 79 -9.61 -8.84 -0.89
CA LEU A 79 -8.27 -8.77 -0.32
C LEU A 79 -7.33 -7.99 -1.27
N ALA A 80 -6.67 -6.99 -0.72
CA ALA A 80 -5.56 -6.28 -1.32
C ALA A 80 -4.29 -6.57 -0.51
N ILE A 81 -3.22 -6.96 -1.21
CA ILE A 81 -1.91 -7.22 -0.60
C ILE A 81 -0.96 -6.13 -1.06
N ILE A 82 -0.24 -5.53 -0.12
CA ILE A 82 0.70 -4.44 -0.37
C ILE A 82 2.08 -4.89 0.05
N HIS A 83 2.98 -5.07 -0.91
CA HIS A 83 4.40 -5.28 -0.65
C HIS A 83 5.14 -3.95 -0.72
N ILE A 84 5.96 -3.68 0.29
CA ILE A 84 6.72 -2.44 0.40
C ILE A 84 8.20 -2.79 0.44
N ILE A 85 8.97 -2.25 -0.50
CA ILE A 85 10.40 -2.52 -0.65
C ILE A 85 11.15 -1.21 -0.52
N LYS A 86 12.15 -1.16 0.37
CA LYS A 86 13.07 -0.02 0.54
C LYS A 86 14.38 -0.26 -0.20
#